data_AF-A0A2E8HUK0-F1
#
_entry.id   AF-A0A2E8HUK0-F1
#
_cell.length_a   1.000
_cell.length_b   1.000
_cell.length_c   1.000
_cell.angle_alpha   90.00
_cell.angle_beta   90.00
_cell.angle_gamma   90.00
#
_symmetry.space_group_name_H-M   'P 1'
#
loop_
_entity.id
_entity.type
_entity.pdbx_description
1 polymer ?
#
loop_
_entity_poly.entity_id
_entity_poly.type
_entity_poly.pdbx_seq_one_letter_code
_entity_poly.pdbx_strand_id
1 'polypeptide(L)'
;MIEPGRYDITIYQGGTFKLDLQYKDSSSNPVNMTGYVVTAKLFSRKGDTLLATFTNTFTAQSDGKFQLSLTPAQTSAITEQGQYDVLIQEPGGDRFFLLQGNAFLDIGLSSQ
;
A
#
# COMPACT_ATOMS: atom_id res chain seq x y z
N MET A 1 -7.20 -20.98 2.12
CA MET A 1 -6.53 -19.89 2.85
C MET A 1 -5.95 -18.97 1.80
N ILE A 2 -6.44 -17.73 1.68
CA ILE A 2 -5.86 -16.76 0.74
C ILE A 2 -4.69 -16.13 1.47
N GLU A 3 -3.47 -16.43 1.02
CA GLU A 3 -2.27 -15.81 1.55
C GLU A 3 -2.07 -14.46 0.84
N PRO A 4 -1.79 -13.37 1.57
CA PRO A 4 -1.52 -12.08 0.95
C PRO A 4 -0.25 -12.16 0.10
N GLY A 5 -0.23 -11.41 -0.99
CA GLY A 5 0.98 -11.21 -1.79
C GLY A 5 2.08 -10.60 -0.92
N ARG A 6 3.34 -10.99 -1.18
CA ARG A 6 4.51 -10.40 -0.55
C ARG A 6 5.24 -9.52 -1.56
N TYR A 7 5.40 -8.24 -1.21
CA TYR A 7 6.14 -7.30 -2.03
C TYR A 7 6.86 -6.32 -1.11
N ASP A 8 8.18 -6.24 -1.22
CA ASP A 8 8.94 -5.25 -0.46
C ASP A 8 9.02 -3.95 -1.28
N ILE A 9 8.87 -2.81 -0.60
CA ILE A 9 8.89 -1.48 -1.22
C ILE A 9 10.09 -0.68 -0.72
N THR A 10 10.57 0.23 -1.56
CA THR A 10 11.54 1.26 -1.16
C THR A 10 10.88 2.62 -1.27
N ILE A 11 10.88 3.36 -0.17
CA ILE A 11 10.37 4.73 -0.08
C ILE A 11 11.57 5.68 -0.06
N TYR A 12 11.63 6.56 -1.05
CA TYR A 12 12.61 7.64 -1.11
C TYR A 12 12.07 8.85 -0.36
N GLN A 13 12.77 9.29 0.70
CA GLN A 13 12.39 10.48 1.46
C GLN A 13 12.39 11.73 0.57
N GLY A 14 11.41 12.63 0.79
CA GLY A 14 11.24 13.84 -0.02
C GLY A 14 10.74 13.61 -1.44
N GLY A 15 10.60 12.35 -1.87
CA GLY A 15 10.04 11.98 -3.17
C GLY A 15 8.54 11.67 -3.10
N THR A 16 7.86 11.72 -4.25
CA THR A 16 6.51 11.15 -4.37
C THR A 16 6.62 9.64 -4.56
N PHE A 17 6.03 8.86 -3.66
CA PHE A 17 5.92 7.42 -3.81
C PHE A 17 4.61 7.06 -4.54
N LYS A 18 4.68 6.13 -5.50
CA LYS A 18 3.52 5.58 -6.21
C LYS A 18 3.71 4.08 -6.41
N LEU A 19 2.65 3.32 -6.15
CA LEU A 19 2.59 1.89 -6.38
C LEU A 19 1.23 1.55 -7.02
N ASP A 20 1.27 1.13 -8.28
CA ASP A 20 0.09 0.66 -8.99
C ASP A 20 -0.16 -0.81 -8.67
N LEU A 21 -1.39 -1.11 -8.24
CA LEU A 21 -1.84 -2.44 -7.87
C LEU A 21 -3.09 -2.81 -8.66
N GLN A 22 -3.24 -4.12 -8.88
CA GLN A 22 -4.44 -4.68 -9.48
C GLN A 22 -4.90 -5.89 -8.67
N TYR A 23 -6.16 -5.88 -8.24
CA TYR A 23 -6.79 -7.03 -7.62
C TYR A 23 -7.30 -8.01 -8.66
N LYS A 24 -6.87 -9.28 -8.53
CA LYS A 24 -7.24 -10.37 -9.41
C LYS A 24 -7.69 -11.58 -8.58
N ASP A 25 -8.61 -12.37 -9.15
CA ASP A 25 -9.03 -13.63 -8.57
C ASP A 25 -7.96 -14.74 -8.75
N SER A 26 -8.23 -15.93 -8.21
CA SER A 26 -7.35 -17.10 -8.34
C SER A 26 -7.17 -17.58 -9.79
N SER A 27 -8.04 -17.15 -10.70
CA SER A 27 -7.99 -17.43 -12.13
C SER A 27 -7.35 -16.28 -12.93
N SER A 28 -6.73 -15.30 -12.25
CA SER A 28 -6.13 -14.09 -12.83
C SER A 28 -7.10 -13.13 -13.52
N ASN A 29 -8.40 -13.26 -13.30
CA ASN A 29 -9.39 -12.31 -13.82
C ASN A 29 -9.40 -11.05 -12.94
N PRO A 30 -9.56 -9.86 -13.55
CA PRO A 30 -9.76 -8.63 -12.80
C PRO A 30 -11.04 -8.71 -11.97
N VAL A 31 -10.96 -8.28 -10.71
CA VAL A 31 -12.12 -8.23 -9.81
C VAL A 31 -12.67 -6.80 -9.78
N ASN A 32 -13.97 -6.66 -9.99
CA ASN A 32 -14.64 -5.37 -9.85
C ASN A 32 -14.70 -4.96 -8.36
N MET A 33 -14.02 -3.87 -8.02
CA MET A 33 -13.92 -3.35 -6.66
C MET A 33 -14.98 -2.29 -6.34
N THR A 34 -16.12 -2.29 -7.02
CA THR A 34 -17.21 -1.33 -6.76
C THR A 34 -17.75 -1.51 -5.34
N GLY A 35 -17.69 -0.46 -4.53
CA GLY A 35 -18.10 -0.47 -3.13
C GLY A 35 -17.04 -1.03 -2.15
N TYR A 36 -15.87 -1.42 -2.65
CA TYR A 36 -14.77 -1.89 -1.81
C TYR A 36 -14.03 -0.70 -1.18
N VAL A 37 -13.49 -0.91 0.02
CA VAL A 37 -12.65 0.07 0.72
C VAL A 37 -11.23 -0.49 0.82
N VAL A 38 -10.26 0.23 0.28
CA VAL A 38 -8.83 -0.12 0.38
C VAL A 38 -8.19 0.74 1.46
N THR A 39 -7.56 0.10 2.43
CA THR A 39 -6.79 0.74 3.50
C THR A 39 -5.36 0.21 3.46
N ALA A 40 -4.38 1.10 3.36
CA ALA A 40 -2.98 0.72 3.41
C ALA A 40 -2.22 1.59 4.42
N LYS A 41 -1.46 0.95 5.30
CA LYS A 41 -0.75 1.62 6.39
C LYS A 41 0.68 1.11 6.49
N LEU A 42 1.56 2.00 6.93
CA LEU A 42 2.95 1.71 7.25
C LEU A 42 3.14 1.84 8.76
N PHE A 43 3.58 0.76 9.39
CA PHE A 43 3.95 0.74 10.80
C PHE A 43 5.45 0.56 10.97
N SER A 44 5.98 0.96 12.12
CA SER A 44 7.35 0.63 12.53
C SER A 44 7.56 -0.88 12.54
N ARG A 45 8.81 -1.33 12.47
CA ARG A 45 9.13 -2.77 12.44
C ARG A 45 8.57 -3.56 13.64
N LYS A 46 8.27 -2.89 14.76
CA LYS A 46 7.64 -3.50 15.94
C LYS A 46 6.11 -3.57 15.85
N GLY A 47 5.50 -2.84 14.92
CA GLY A 47 4.04 -2.74 14.76
C GLY A 47 3.36 -1.72 15.67
N ASP A 48 4.11 -1.01 16.51
CA ASP A 48 3.54 -0.18 17.58
C ASP A 48 3.29 1.29 17.16
N THR A 49 3.95 1.76 16.10
CA THR A 49 3.91 3.18 15.68
C THR A 49 3.49 3.30 14.23
N LEU A 50 2.43 4.06 13.97
CA LEU A 50 2.00 4.39 12.61
C LEU A 50 2.95 5.43 12.02
N LEU A 51 3.68 5.07 10.96
CA LEU A 51 4.63 5.95 10.28
C LEU A 51 3.95 6.73 9.15
N ALA A 52 3.09 6.08 8.38
CA ALA A 52 2.36 6.71 7.29
C ALA A 52 1.05 5.97 6.96
N THR A 53 0.09 6.70 6.38
CA THR A 53 -1.10 6.12 5.75
C THR A 53 -1.05 6.43 4.26
N PHE A 54 -1.13 5.40 3.42
CA PHE A 54 -1.10 5.56 1.98
C PHE A 54 -2.43 6.13 1.49
N THR A 55 -2.34 7.05 0.53
CA THR A 55 -3.52 7.52 -0.19
C THR A 55 -3.83 6.54 -1.32
N ASN A 56 -5.03 5.97 -1.29
CA ASN A 56 -5.54 5.11 -2.36
C ASN A 56 -6.33 5.93 -3.39
N THR A 57 -6.10 5.67 -4.68
CA THR A 57 -6.89 6.24 -5.78
C THR A 57 -7.20 5.16 -6.80
N PHE A 58 -8.48 4.92 -7.09
CA PHE A 58 -8.87 3.97 -8.14
C PHE A 58 -8.58 4.55 -9.53
N THR A 59 -7.79 3.82 -10.32
CA THR A 59 -7.51 4.19 -11.72
C THR A 59 -8.51 3.52 -12.67
N ALA A 60 -8.91 2.28 -12.37
CA ALA A 60 -10.02 1.60 -13.03
C ALA A 60 -10.67 0.61 -12.04
N GLN A 61 -11.70 1.07 -11.33
CA GLN A 61 -12.35 0.29 -10.26
C GLN A 61 -13.03 -0.99 -10.77
N SER A 62 -13.59 -0.96 -11.98
CA SER A 62 -14.18 -2.15 -12.64
C SER A 62 -13.16 -3.24 -12.94
N ASP A 63 -11.89 -2.85 -13.15
CA ASP A 63 -10.77 -3.75 -13.43
C ASP A 63 -9.98 -4.12 -12.17
N GLY A 64 -10.40 -3.63 -11.01
CA GLY A 64 -9.69 -3.79 -9.74
C GLY A 64 -8.35 -3.05 -9.67
N LYS A 65 -8.15 -2.01 -10.49
CA LYS A 65 -6.90 -1.24 -10.53
C LYS A 65 -6.96 0.00 -9.65
N PHE A 66 -5.93 0.17 -8.83
CA PHE A 66 -5.79 1.31 -7.94
C PHE A 66 -4.31 1.63 -7.70
N GLN A 67 -4.05 2.88 -7.34
CA GLN A 67 -2.71 3.36 -7.02
C GLN A 67 -2.65 3.74 -5.53
N LEU A 68 -1.63 3.25 -4.86
CA LEU A 68 -1.22 3.73 -3.55
C LEU A 68 -0.15 4.81 -3.74
N SER A 69 -0.27 5.90 -2.99
CA SER A 69 0.68 7.00 -3.07
C SER A 69 1.00 7.61 -1.70
N LEU A 70 2.20 8.17 -1.60
CA LEU A 70 2.60 9.07 -0.51
C LEU A 70 3.17 10.33 -1.12
N THR A 71 2.77 11.46 -0.55
CA THR A 71 3.31 12.78 -0.90
C THR A 71 4.74 12.95 -0.39
N PRO A 72 5.53 13.86 -0.98
CA PRO A 72 6.85 14.23 -0.46
C PRO A 72 6.86 14.57 1.03
N ALA A 73 5.86 15.28 1.53
CA ALA A 73 5.76 15.64 2.95
C ALA A 73 5.55 14.40 3.84
N GLN A 74 4.77 13.42 3.37
CA GLN A 74 4.56 12.16 4.09
C GLN A 74 5.82 11.28 4.05
N THR A 75 6.50 11.17 2.91
CA THR A 75 7.72 10.37 2.81
C THR A 75 8.87 10.96 3.60
N SER A 76 9.00 12.29 3.66
CA SER A 76 9.96 12.98 4.53
C SER A 76 9.68 12.80 6.03
N ALA A 77 8.42 12.56 6.42
CA ALA A 77 8.05 12.36 7.82
C ALA A 77 8.34 10.94 8.33
N ILE A 78 8.63 9.98 7.44
CA ILE A 78 8.98 8.61 7.82
C ILE A 78 10.41 8.61 8.36
N THR A 79 10.59 8.27 9.63
CA THR A 79 11.89 8.34 10.32
C THR A 79 12.66 7.02 10.35
N GLU A 80 12.00 5.91 10.05
CA GLU A 80 12.57 4.57 10.15
C GLU A 80 11.97 3.59 9.13
N GLN A 81 12.64 2.45 8.95
CA GLN A 81 12.12 1.35 8.15
C GLN A 81 10.98 0.64 8.88
N GLY A 82 10.01 0.15 8.10
CA GLY A 82 8.77 -0.37 8.64
C GLY A 82 8.23 -1.58 7.89
N GLN A 83 7.03 -1.97 8.26
CA GLN A 83 6.23 -2.97 7.58
C GLN A 83 4.92 -2.34 7.15
N TYR A 84 4.45 -2.71 5.97
CA TYR A 84 3.21 -2.20 5.44
C TYR A 84 2.26 -3.34 5.06
N ASP A 85 0.98 -3.03 5.10
CA ASP A 85 -0.09 -3.90 4.66
C ASP A 85 -1.07 -3.14 3.76
N VAL A 86 -1.80 -3.90 2.95
CA VAL A 86 -2.89 -3.44 2.11
C VAL A 86 -4.09 -4.32 2.43
N LEU A 87 -5.03 -3.75 3.19
CA LEU A 87 -6.29 -4.35 3.57
C LEU A 87 -7.38 -3.91 2.58
N ILE A 88 -8.12 -4.89 2.08
CA ILE A 88 -9.32 -4.67 1.29
C ILE A 88 -10.52 -5.09 2.11
N GLN A 89 -11.52 -4.22 2.18
CA GLN A 89 -12.81 -4.52 2.77
C GLN A 89 -13.88 -4.56 1.67
N GLU A 90 -14.61 -5.67 1.61
CA GLU A 90 -15.72 -5.87 0.69
C GLU A 90 -16.99 -5.15 1.17
N PRO A 91 -17.96 -4.85 0.29
CA PRO A 91 -19.25 -4.30 0.68
C PRO A 91 -19.99 -5.15 1.72
N GLY A 92 -19.77 -6.47 1.71
CA GLY A 92 -20.33 -7.42 2.68
C GLY A 92 -19.72 -7.34 4.08
N GLY A 93 -18.65 -6.56 4.28
CA GLY A 93 -17.95 -6.40 5.54
C GLY A 93 -16.73 -7.30 5.72
N ASP A 94 -16.55 -8.30 4.85
CA ASP A 94 -15.39 -9.18 4.86
C ASP A 94 -14.10 -8.41 4.54
N ARG A 95 -13.01 -8.82 5.18
CA ARG A 95 -11.72 -8.12 5.14
C ARG A 95 -10.60 -9.09 4.78
N PHE A 96 -9.82 -8.71 3.76
CA PHE A 96 -8.73 -9.53 3.22
C PHE A 96 -7.46 -8.71 3.09
N PHE A 97 -6.34 -9.28 3.52
CA PHE A 97 -5.03 -8.72 3.22
C PHE A 97 -4.66 -9.07 1.78
N LEU A 98 -4.47 -8.06 0.94
CA LEU A 98 -4.07 -8.23 -0.44
C LEU A 98 -2.56 -8.34 -0.57
N LEU A 99 -1.84 -7.44 0.10
CA LEU A 99 -0.40 -7.27 -0.03
C LEU A 99 0.18 -6.91 1.33
N GLN A 100 1.36 -7.44 1.62
CA GLN A 100 2.14 -7.04 2.77
C GLN A 100 3.63 -7.12 2.44
N GLY A 101 4.45 -6.37 3.17
CA GLY A 101 5.89 -6.44 3.01
C GLY A 101 6.64 -5.44 3.88
N ASN A 102 7.96 -5.42 3.70
CA ASN A 102 8.81 -4.44 4.35
C ASN A 102 8.87 -3.16 3.50
N ALA A 103 8.94 -2.02 4.18
CA ALA A 103 9.22 -0.74 3.57
C ALA A 103 10.62 -0.29 3.97
N PHE A 104 11.52 -0.33 3.00
CA PHE A 104 12.86 0.22 3.13
C PHE A 104 12.81 1.73 2.91
N LEU A 105 13.61 2.45 3.69
CA LEU A 105 13.71 3.90 3.63
C LEU A 105 15.06 4.26 3.02
N ASP A 106 15.02 5.02 1.94
CA ASP A 106 16.19 5.62 1.32
C ASP A 106 16.11 7.14 1.53
N ILE A 107 17.13 7.70 2.19
CA ILE A 107 17.18 9.12 2.54
C ILE A 107 17.41 10.03 1.33
N GLY A 108 17.69 9.48 0.14
CA GLY A 108 17.89 10.26 -1.08
C GLY A 108 19.10 11.20 -0.97
N LEU A 109 20.30 10.70 -1.23
CA LEU A 109 21.52 11.51 -1.20
C LEU A 109 21.54 12.65 -2.24
N SER A 110 20.62 12.64 -3.21
CA SER A 110 20.43 13.68 -4.22
C SER A 110 19.67 14.92 -3.74
N SER A 111 19.17 14.95 -2.50
CA SER A 111 18.55 16.12 -1.87
C SER A 111 19.35 16.71 -0.69
N GLN A 112 20.61 16.27 -0.49
CA GLN A 112 21.57 16.92 0.41
C GLN A 112 22.33 18.04 -0.31
#